data_AF-E9AQK1-F1
#
_entry.id   AF-E9AQK1-F1
#
_cell.length_a   1.000
_cell.length_b   1.000
_cell.length_c   1.000
_cell.angle_alpha   90.00
_cell.angle_beta   90.00
_cell.angle_gamma   90.00
#
_symmetry.space_group_name_H-M   'P 1'
#
loop_
_entity.id
_entity.type
_entity.pdbx_description
1 polymer ?
#
loop_
_entity_poly.entity_id
_entity_poly.type
_entity_poly.pdbx_seq_one_letter_code
_entity_poly.pdbx_strand_id
1 'polypeptide(L)'
;REAAPFAKGAAATAASLARMFADEGSVSGGGRGAPLCTVPGRIVVAHYHAFASRLMELALEAMDTAEPPVSAPEKARRLALLRAPSVEEARSLAAVHDAAALAELRAAIMDSFPDERHDPEMGVHLDQIIWGRCPIRIDVAGAWTDTPPYTILSGGSVINVAVELNGQPPVQVYVRVREDPMIVMRSIDSGEQLSVSSFDEIRTYATMQNPFSIPKAALALCGFLPEFCATEYATLREQLAARFGGHGLEISLFVAIPTGSGLGTSSIVAGTVLRSLAEFCKLPWDNHDVCRRVLLIEQMLTAGGGWQDQYGGLFEGLKLVQCVPGLPCLPTVRWMPDSVYTDPRFAACHLLYYTGITRMAKGILGEIVRDVFLNRGATLQLLREMGGPTTAAMYDAMTTGNYKGYARLVQRTWEQKKRLDDGVCNPAVQSIVDVVEPYVWGVTLPGAGGGGYMYMCAKDEACARRIRELLTANPPNGNARFVEMSVSASGLQISRS
;
A
#
# COMPACT_ATOMS: atom_id res chain seq x y z
N ARG A 1 -1.21 -48.42 17.01
CA ARG A 1 -1.87 -48.24 15.69
C ARG A 1 -1.70 -46.77 15.32
N GLU A 2 -0.44 -46.40 15.14
CA GLU A 2 0.23 -46.20 13.84
C GLU A 2 -0.13 -44.85 13.23
N ALA A 3 0.63 -43.84 13.67
CA ALA A 3 0.94 -42.65 12.90
C ALA A 3 2.25 -42.95 12.15
N ALA A 4 2.24 -42.81 10.83
CA ALA A 4 3.42 -42.94 9.98
C ALA A 4 4.09 -41.56 9.76
N PRO A 5 5.43 -41.46 9.83
CA PRO A 5 6.15 -40.21 9.56
C PRO A 5 6.65 -40.18 8.10
N PHE A 6 6.06 -39.34 7.26
CA PHE A 6 6.59 -39.00 5.92
C PHE A 6 7.03 -37.53 5.90
N ALA A 7 8.13 -37.21 6.59
CA ALA A 7 8.72 -35.87 6.54
C ALA A 7 10.20 -35.85 6.94
N LYS A 8 11.04 -36.73 6.35
CA LYS A 8 12.51 -36.60 6.45
C LYS A 8 13.30 -36.91 5.16
N GLY A 9 12.64 -37.25 4.05
CA GLY A 9 13.33 -37.69 2.83
C GLY A 9 13.65 -36.62 1.77
N ALA A 10 12.92 -35.50 1.72
CA ALA A 10 12.99 -34.60 0.55
C ALA A 10 14.03 -33.46 0.65
N ALA A 11 14.42 -33.06 1.87
CA ALA A 11 15.43 -32.00 2.04
C ALA A 11 16.88 -32.52 1.83
N ALA A 12 17.07 -33.83 1.84
CA ALA A 12 18.39 -34.44 1.73
C ALA A 12 18.91 -34.50 0.29
N THR A 13 18.05 -34.53 -0.74
CA THR A 13 18.51 -34.84 -2.11
C THR A 13 19.14 -33.65 -2.85
N ALA A 14 18.55 -32.45 -2.77
CA ALA A 14 19.11 -31.28 -3.46
C ALA A 14 20.40 -30.75 -2.81
N ALA A 15 20.45 -30.72 -1.47
CA ALA A 15 21.65 -30.31 -0.72
C ALA A 15 22.76 -31.37 -0.77
N SER A 16 22.41 -32.66 -0.84
CA SER A 16 23.38 -33.74 -1.03
C SER A 16 24.03 -33.69 -2.41
N LEU A 17 23.27 -33.32 -3.45
CA LEU A 17 23.81 -33.14 -4.80
C LEU A 17 24.73 -31.91 -4.84
N ALA A 18 24.29 -30.76 -4.32
CA ALA A 18 25.12 -29.54 -4.33
C ALA A 18 26.45 -29.69 -3.57
N ARG A 19 26.49 -30.45 -2.46
CA ARG A 19 27.73 -30.73 -1.72
C ARG A 19 28.70 -31.66 -2.45
N MET A 20 28.24 -32.51 -3.37
CA MET A 20 29.14 -33.31 -4.20
C MET A 20 29.91 -32.49 -5.24
N PHE A 21 29.47 -31.26 -5.53
CA PHE A 21 30.02 -30.44 -6.63
C PHE A 21 30.78 -29.18 -6.18
N ALA A 22 30.94 -28.95 -4.87
CA ALA A 22 31.50 -27.70 -4.33
C ALA A 22 32.93 -27.79 -3.77
N ASP A 23 33.63 -28.91 -3.94
CA ASP A 23 35.00 -29.09 -3.43
C ASP A 23 36.01 -29.15 -4.59
N GLU A 24 36.18 -28.01 -5.28
CA GLU A 24 37.34 -27.76 -6.14
C GLU A 24 38.44 -27.11 -5.29
N GLY A 25 39.28 -27.91 -4.62
CA GLY A 25 40.38 -27.36 -3.83
C GLY A 25 41.27 -28.38 -3.11
N SER A 26 42.36 -28.77 -3.77
CA SER A 26 43.58 -29.40 -3.21
C SER A 26 43.43 -30.66 -2.33
N VAL A 27 43.73 -31.83 -2.92
CA VAL A 27 44.18 -33.00 -2.15
C VAL A 27 45.54 -33.44 -2.66
N SER A 28 46.59 -32.91 -2.03
CA SER A 28 47.88 -33.59 -1.91
C SER A 28 47.86 -34.37 -0.60
N GLY A 29 47.78 -35.70 -0.64
CA GLY A 29 47.89 -36.53 0.56
C GLY A 29 47.13 -37.84 0.43
N GLY A 30 47.85 -38.97 0.46
CA GLY A 30 47.34 -40.29 0.15
C GLY A 30 46.27 -40.84 1.11
N GLY A 31 45.27 -41.48 0.53
CA GLY A 31 44.29 -42.32 1.21
C GLY A 31 43.42 -43.02 0.17
N ARG A 32 43.29 -44.35 0.23
CA ARG A 32 42.47 -45.16 -0.67
C ARG A 32 40.99 -44.79 -0.51
N GLY A 33 40.48 -43.91 -1.37
CA GLY A 33 39.05 -43.63 -1.57
C GLY A 33 38.68 -43.95 -3.03
N ALA A 34 37.54 -44.61 -3.24
CA ALA A 34 37.04 -44.91 -4.58
C ALA A 34 36.93 -43.61 -5.41
N PRO A 35 37.24 -43.62 -6.72
CA PRO A 35 37.18 -42.42 -7.54
C PRO A 35 35.73 -41.90 -7.55
N LEU A 36 35.53 -40.65 -7.13
CA LEU A 36 34.29 -39.92 -7.35
C LEU A 36 34.02 -39.97 -8.86
N CYS A 37 32.90 -40.60 -9.25
CA CYS A 37 32.52 -40.77 -10.64
C CYS A 37 32.32 -39.37 -11.26
N THR A 38 33.27 -38.92 -12.09
CA THR A 38 33.16 -37.67 -12.82
C THR A 38 32.20 -37.90 -13.98
N VAL A 39 30.92 -37.57 -13.76
CA VAL A 39 29.89 -37.66 -14.80
C VAL A 39 30.29 -36.74 -15.96
N PRO A 40 30.42 -37.25 -17.20
CA PRO A 40 30.72 -36.41 -18.37
C PRO A 40 29.70 -35.27 -18.50
N GLY A 41 30.16 -34.04 -18.74
CA GLY A 41 29.29 -32.86 -18.81
C GLY A 41 28.13 -33.01 -19.80
N ARG A 42 28.27 -33.81 -20.86
CA ARG A 42 27.17 -34.13 -21.79
C ARG A 42 26.03 -34.94 -21.16
N ILE A 43 26.32 -35.81 -20.19
CA ILE A 43 25.29 -36.55 -19.45
C ILE A 43 24.55 -35.62 -18.49
N VAL A 44 25.26 -34.67 -17.86
CA VAL A 44 24.63 -33.61 -17.05
C VAL A 44 23.68 -32.76 -17.90
N VAL A 45 24.12 -32.38 -19.11
CA VAL A 45 23.28 -31.64 -20.07
C VAL A 45 22.06 -32.48 -20.51
N ALA A 46 22.24 -33.77 -20.81
CA ALA A 46 21.13 -34.67 -21.16
C ALA A 46 20.12 -34.84 -20.02
N HIS A 47 20.59 -34.99 -18.78
CA HIS A 47 19.73 -35.00 -17.59
C HIS A 47 18.96 -33.70 -17.42
N TYR A 48 19.63 -32.55 -17.63
CA TYR A 48 18.97 -31.26 -17.56
C TYR A 48 17.88 -31.10 -18.62
N HIS A 49 18.12 -31.55 -19.85
CA HIS A 49 17.11 -31.55 -20.92
C HIS A 49 15.91 -32.46 -20.58
N ALA A 50 16.15 -33.68 -20.11
CA ALA A 50 15.08 -34.60 -19.71
C ALA A 50 14.27 -34.05 -18.52
N PHE A 51 14.95 -33.47 -17.52
CA PHE A 51 14.32 -32.83 -16.37
C PHE A 51 13.44 -31.65 -16.80
N ALA A 52 13.95 -30.74 -17.64
CA ALA A 52 13.20 -29.60 -18.14
C ALA A 52 11.97 -30.02 -18.98
N SER A 53 12.12 -31.04 -19.82
CA SER A 53 11.00 -31.59 -20.61
C SER A 53 9.91 -32.15 -19.69
N ARG A 54 10.28 -32.95 -18.68
CA ARG A 54 9.32 -33.56 -17.75
C ARG A 54 8.64 -32.52 -16.86
N LEU A 55 9.39 -31.50 -16.41
CA LEU A 55 8.83 -30.36 -15.67
C LEU A 55 7.76 -29.64 -16.50
N MET A 56 8.02 -29.46 -17.80
CA MET A 56 7.11 -28.79 -18.72
C MET A 56 5.85 -29.62 -19.01
N GLU A 57 5.97 -30.93 -19.19
CA GLU A 57 4.80 -31.84 -19.31
C GLU A 57 3.91 -31.76 -18.06
N LEU A 58 4.51 -31.92 -16.87
CA LEU A 58 3.77 -31.87 -15.62
C LEU A 58 3.14 -30.50 -15.36
N ALA A 59 3.80 -29.41 -15.76
CA ALA A 59 3.23 -28.07 -15.67
C ALA A 59 2.01 -27.91 -16.60
N LEU A 60 2.05 -28.44 -17.82
CA LEU A 60 0.91 -28.43 -18.74
C LEU A 60 -0.25 -29.27 -18.21
N GLU A 61 0.02 -30.48 -17.71
CA GLU A 61 -0.97 -31.35 -17.08
C GLU A 61 -1.62 -30.66 -15.87
N ALA A 62 -0.83 -30.05 -14.99
CA ALA A 62 -1.33 -29.32 -13.83
C ALA A 62 -2.25 -28.15 -14.23
N MET A 63 -1.94 -27.46 -15.33
CA MET A 63 -2.76 -26.37 -15.87
C MET A 63 -4.10 -26.83 -16.46
N ASP A 64 -4.17 -28.05 -17.00
CA ASP A 64 -5.42 -28.66 -17.44
C ASP A 64 -6.32 -29.03 -16.26
N THR A 65 -5.71 -29.34 -15.11
CA THR A 65 -6.42 -29.70 -13.87
C THR A 65 -6.73 -28.53 -12.94
N ALA A 66 -6.30 -27.31 -13.26
CA ALA A 66 -6.62 -26.12 -12.48
C ALA A 66 -8.13 -25.80 -12.57
N GLU A 67 -8.72 -25.24 -11.51
CA GLU A 67 -10.11 -24.81 -11.52
C GLU A 67 -10.20 -23.28 -11.30
N PRO A 68 -10.67 -22.51 -12.30
CA PRO A 68 -10.98 -22.92 -13.68
C PRO A 68 -9.71 -23.26 -14.50
N PRO A 69 -9.83 -24.08 -15.56
CA PRO A 69 -8.69 -24.50 -16.37
C PRO A 69 -8.08 -23.32 -17.10
N VAL A 70 -6.76 -23.30 -17.22
CA VAL A 70 -6.04 -22.20 -17.86
C VAL A 70 -6.36 -22.17 -19.36
N SER A 71 -6.67 -20.98 -19.90
CA SER A 71 -7.03 -20.82 -21.31
C SER A 71 -5.89 -21.17 -22.27
N ALA A 72 -6.23 -21.61 -23.49
CA ALA A 72 -5.23 -21.94 -24.52
C ALA A 72 -4.28 -20.78 -24.89
N PRO A 73 -4.74 -19.51 -24.99
CA PRO A 73 -3.84 -18.37 -25.19
C PRO A 73 -2.83 -18.21 -24.04
N GLU A 74 -3.27 -18.41 -22.79
CA GLU A 74 -2.39 -18.28 -21.62
C GLU A 74 -1.37 -19.43 -21.54
N LYS A 75 -1.78 -20.65 -21.90
CA LYS A 75 -0.86 -21.78 -22.10
C LYS A 75 0.23 -21.47 -23.13
N ALA A 76 -0.15 -20.89 -24.28
CA ALA A 76 0.80 -20.51 -25.32
C ALA A 76 1.79 -19.43 -24.86
N ARG A 77 1.33 -18.41 -24.12
CA ARG A 77 2.20 -17.35 -23.58
C ARG A 77 3.20 -17.88 -22.56
N ARG A 78 2.82 -18.84 -21.71
CA ARG A 78 3.72 -19.49 -20.74
C ARG A 78 4.75 -20.41 -21.42
N LEU A 79 4.33 -21.14 -22.45
CA LEU A 79 5.25 -21.92 -23.30
C LEU A 79 6.27 -21.03 -24.02
N ALA A 80 5.88 -19.83 -24.45
CA ALA A 80 6.81 -18.87 -25.06
C ALA A 80 7.92 -18.44 -24.11
N LEU A 81 7.62 -18.22 -22.83
CA LEU A 81 8.62 -17.89 -21.80
C LEU A 81 9.66 -19.01 -21.64
N LEU A 82 9.21 -20.27 -21.65
CA LEU A 82 10.08 -21.45 -21.54
C LEU A 82 10.91 -21.71 -22.81
N ARG A 83 10.46 -21.20 -23.95
CA ARG A 83 11.11 -21.35 -25.27
C ARG A 83 11.93 -20.12 -25.67
N ALA A 84 12.05 -19.13 -24.81
CA ALA A 84 12.79 -17.90 -25.10
C ALA A 84 14.25 -18.26 -25.49
N PRO A 85 14.73 -17.82 -26.67
CA PRO A 85 16.04 -18.19 -27.19
C PRO A 85 17.19 -17.48 -26.46
N SER A 86 16.89 -16.46 -25.64
CA SER A 86 17.87 -15.72 -24.85
C SER A 86 17.31 -15.32 -23.49
N VAL A 87 18.22 -15.04 -22.55
CA VAL A 87 17.86 -14.52 -21.22
C VAL A 87 17.21 -13.14 -21.30
N GLU A 88 17.64 -12.31 -22.26
CA GLU A 88 17.07 -10.97 -22.46
C GLU A 88 15.62 -11.05 -22.94
N GLU A 89 15.33 -11.93 -23.88
CA GLU A 89 13.97 -12.18 -24.36
C GLU A 89 13.09 -12.81 -23.27
N ALA A 90 13.64 -13.75 -22.49
CA ALA A 90 12.93 -14.32 -21.34
C ALA A 90 12.58 -13.25 -20.30
N ARG A 91 13.48 -12.30 -20.02
CA ARG A 91 13.24 -11.17 -19.11
C ARG A 91 12.17 -10.22 -19.65
N SER A 92 12.20 -9.93 -20.94
CA SER A 92 11.19 -9.11 -21.61
C SER A 92 9.80 -9.75 -21.51
N LEU A 93 9.70 -11.05 -21.84
CA LEU A 93 8.46 -11.81 -21.72
C LEU A 93 7.96 -11.90 -20.27
N ALA A 94 8.86 -12.09 -19.30
CA ALA A 94 8.50 -12.09 -17.89
C ALA A 94 7.89 -10.75 -17.45
N ALA A 95 8.44 -9.62 -17.88
CA ALA A 95 7.90 -8.30 -17.57
C ALA A 95 6.48 -8.10 -18.16
N VAL A 96 6.21 -8.63 -19.35
CA VAL A 96 4.86 -8.63 -19.96
C VAL A 96 3.89 -9.46 -19.12
N HIS A 97 4.31 -10.64 -18.66
CA HIS A 97 3.51 -11.51 -17.80
C HIS A 97 3.22 -10.88 -16.43
N ASP A 98 4.22 -10.26 -15.80
CA ASP A 98 4.05 -9.55 -14.53
C ASP A 98 3.01 -8.42 -14.68
N ALA A 99 3.08 -7.64 -15.78
CA ALA A 99 2.11 -6.59 -16.07
C ALA A 99 0.70 -7.14 -16.30
N ALA A 100 0.57 -8.27 -16.98
CA ALA A 100 -0.72 -8.95 -17.20
C ALA A 100 -1.31 -9.49 -15.88
N ALA A 101 -0.50 -10.13 -15.04
CA ALA A 101 -0.95 -10.62 -13.73
C ALA A 101 -1.47 -9.49 -12.83
N LEU A 102 -0.78 -8.34 -12.82
CA LEU A 102 -1.26 -7.15 -12.11
C LEU A 102 -2.57 -6.61 -12.71
N ALA A 103 -2.75 -6.67 -14.03
CA ALA A 103 -3.99 -6.24 -14.68
C ALA A 103 -5.17 -7.16 -14.31
N GLU A 104 -4.97 -8.47 -14.29
CA GLU A 104 -6.00 -9.45 -13.87
C GLU A 104 -6.38 -9.26 -12.40
N LEU A 105 -5.40 -9.02 -11.51
CA LEU A 105 -5.67 -8.71 -10.11
C LEU A 105 -6.52 -7.45 -9.96
N ARG A 106 -6.18 -6.38 -10.70
CA ARG A 106 -6.98 -5.15 -10.71
C ARG A 106 -8.40 -5.42 -11.19
N ALA A 107 -8.56 -6.14 -12.30
CA ALA A 107 -9.87 -6.50 -12.83
C ALA A 107 -10.71 -7.26 -11.79
N ALA A 108 -10.15 -8.30 -11.16
CA ALA A 108 -10.84 -9.06 -10.12
C ALA A 108 -11.26 -8.19 -8.92
N ILE A 109 -10.42 -7.23 -8.50
CA ILE A 109 -10.78 -6.30 -7.43
C ILE A 109 -11.92 -5.39 -7.88
N MET A 110 -11.84 -4.80 -9.07
CA MET A 110 -12.89 -3.92 -9.60
C MET A 110 -14.23 -4.66 -9.78
N ASP A 111 -14.21 -5.86 -10.34
CA ASP A 111 -15.38 -6.72 -10.58
C ASP A 111 -16.04 -7.20 -9.28
N SER A 112 -15.31 -7.18 -8.16
CA SER A 112 -15.86 -7.54 -6.85
C SER A 112 -16.73 -6.46 -6.22
N PHE A 113 -16.65 -5.22 -6.72
CA PHE A 113 -17.55 -4.16 -6.28
C PHE A 113 -18.89 -4.29 -7.00
N PRO A 114 -20.01 -4.03 -6.30
CA PRO A 114 -21.30 -4.02 -6.98
C PRO A 114 -21.30 -2.93 -8.06
N ASP A 115 -22.00 -3.18 -9.18
CA ASP A 115 -22.24 -2.18 -10.23
C ASP A 115 -23.22 -1.12 -9.72
N GLU A 116 -22.73 -0.26 -8.83
CA GLU A 116 -23.48 0.84 -8.23
C GLU A 116 -23.41 2.06 -9.14
N ARG A 117 -24.57 2.45 -9.66
CA ARG A 117 -24.72 3.67 -10.45
C ARG A 117 -25.42 4.75 -9.62
N HIS A 118 -25.01 5.99 -9.81
CA HIS A 118 -25.44 7.11 -8.97
C HIS A 118 -25.93 8.29 -9.80
N ASP A 119 -26.99 8.96 -9.31
CA ASP A 119 -27.50 10.20 -9.90
C ASP A 119 -27.16 11.37 -8.98
N PRO A 120 -25.98 12.01 -9.16
CA PRO A 120 -25.57 13.10 -8.27
C PRO A 120 -26.58 14.24 -8.33
N GLU A 121 -26.86 14.86 -7.19
CA GLU A 121 -27.82 15.96 -7.06
C GLU A 121 -27.27 17.06 -6.18
N MET A 122 -27.47 18.33 -6.54
CA MET A 122 -27.01 19.44 -5.72
C MET A 122 -27.63 19.41 -4.31
N GLY A 123 -26.79 19.16 -3.30
CA GLY A 123 -27.12 18.99 -1.89
C GLY A 123 -26.93 20.21 -1.00
N VAL A 124 -26.56 21.34 -1.59
CA VAL A 124 -26.16 22.57 -0.91
C VAL A 124 -26.87 23.79 -1.50
N HIS A 125 -26.92 24.89 -0.74
CA HIS A 125 -27.30 26.20 -1.24
C HIS A 125 -26.16 26.84 -2.06
N LEU A 126 -26.48 27.85 -2.87
CA LEU A 126 -25.52 28.48 -3.78
C LEU A 126 -24.37 29.20 -3.06
N ASP A 127 -24.62 29.69 -1.85
CA ASP A 127 -23.67 30.37 -0.97
C ASP A 127 -22.94 29.42 -0.01
N GLN A 128 -23.31 28.13 0.00
CA GLN A 128 -22.71 27.15 0.88
C GLN A 128 -21.45 26.50 0.31
N ILE A 129 -20.53 26.21 1.22
CA ILE A 129 -19.28 25.49 0.93
C ILE A 129 -19.23 24.24 1.80
N ILE A 130 -18.96 23.09 1.18
CA ILE A 130 -18.56 21.87 1.88
C ILE A 130 -17.07 21.97 2.19
N TRP A 131 -16.72 21.77 3.45
CA TRP A 131 -15.34 21.71 3.91
C TRP A 131 -15.05 20.35 4.54
N GLY A 132 -14.26 19.55 3.83
CA GLY A 132 -13.73 18.28 4.29
C GLY A 132 -12.31 18.42 4.83
N ARG A 133 -12.02 17.75 5.95
CA ARG A 133 -10.73 17.75 6.64
C ARG A 133 -10.38 16.33 7.07
N CYS A 134 -9.17 15.86 6.80
CA CYS A 134 -8.76 14.52 7.20
C CYS A 134 -7.35 14.51 7.79
N PRO A 135 -7.13 13.83 8.94
CA PRO A 135 -5.80 13.55 9.45
C PRO A 135 -5.07 12.57 8.51
N ILE A 136 -3.76 12.45 8.71
CA ILE A 136 -2.97 11.40 8.06
C ILE A 136 -2.88 10.16 8.97
N ARG A 137 -2.15 9.14 8.52
CA ARG A 137 -2.00 7.89 9.26
C ARG A 137 -0.54 7.47 9.46
N ILE A 138 -0.27 6.88 10.62
CA ILE A 138 0.97 6.18 10.93
C ILE A 138 0.62 4.71 11.20
N ASP A 139 1.27 3.80 10.48
CA ASP A 139 1.16 2.36 10.71
C ASP A 139 2.25 1.91 11.68
N VAL A 140 1.85 1.29 12.79
CA VAL A 140 2.78 0.84 13.84
C VAL A 140 3.04 -0.65 13.79
N ALA A 141 2.11 -1.45 13.23
CA ALA A 141 2.28 -2.88 13.00
C ALA A 141 1.41 -3.37 11.83
N GLY A 142 1.85 -4.42 11.16
CA GLY A 142 1.03 -5.15 10.17
C GLY A 142 0.97 -4.54 8.76
N ALA A 143 1.59 -3.38 8.52
CA ALA A 143 1.67 -2.77 7.19
C ALA A 143 2.16 -3.78 6.13
N TRP A 144 1.59 -3.74 4.92
CA TRP A 144 1.74 -4.69 3.80
C TRP A 144 0.82 -5.91 3.84
N THR A 145 0.24 -6.24 4.99
CA THR A 145 -0.75 -7.35 5.04
C THR A 145 -2.11 -6.96 4.47
N ASP A 146 -2.36 -5.66 4.28
CA ASP A 146 -3.53 -5.07 3.64
C ASP A 146 -3.47 -5.07 2.11
N THR A 147 -2.29 -5.34 1.54
CA THR A 147 -2.04 -5.20 0.10
C THR A 147 -2.50 -6.46 -0.65
N PRO A 148 -3.33 -6.33 -1.71
CA PRO A 148 -3.62 -7.42 -2.63
C PRO A 148 -2.36 -7.88 -3.39
N PRO A 149 -2.18 -9.18 -3.68
CA PRO A 149 -3.13 -10.27 -3.49
C PRO A 149 -3.08 -10.90 -2.08
N TYR A 150 -2.12 -10.54 -1.23
CA TYR A 150 -1.97 -11.18 0.08
C TYR A 150 -3.23 -11.05 0.95
N THR A 151 -3.80 -9.84 1.07
CA THR A 151 -5.02 -9.63 1.85
C THR A 151 -6.21 -10.45 1.33
N ILE A 152 -6.28 -10.70 0.02
CA ILE A 152 -7.35 -11.50 -0.58
C ILE A 152 -7.18 -12.97 -0.21
N LEU A 153 -5.95 -13.47 -0.24
CA LEU A 153 -5.63 -14.88 -0.02
C LEU A 153 -5.61 -15.27 1.46
N SER A 154 -5.14 -14.37 2.32
CA SER A 154 -4.82 -14.68 3.73
C SER A 154 -5.46 -13.72 4.75
N GLY A 155 -6.19 -12.71 4.28
CA GLY A 155 -6.63 -11.59 5.12
C GLY A 155 -5.48 -10.64 5.45
N GLY A 156 -5.79 -9.59 6.19
CA GLY A 156 -4.85 -8.56 6.59
C GLY A 156 -5.19 -7.99 7.95
N SER A 157 -4.19 -7.49 8.66
CA SER A 157 -4.34 -7.02 10.04
C SER A 157 -3.29 -5.95 10.34
N VAL A 158 -3.73 -4.71 10.43
CA VAL A 158 -2.90 -3.50 10.59
C VAL A 158 -3.32 -2.75 11.83
N ILE A 159 -2.36 -2.31 12.65
CA ILE A 159 -2.62 -1.32 13.70
C ILE A 159 -2.05 0.00 13.23
N ASN A 160 -2.94 0.99 13.15
CA ASN A 160 -2.59 2.33 12.72
C ASN A 160 -3.24 3.39 13.61
N VAL A 161 -2.73 4.60 13.50
CA VAL A 161 -3.22 5.76 14.25
C VAL A 161 -3.47 6.91 13.29
N ALA A 162 -4.63 7.55 13.43
CA ALA A 162 -4.92 8.82 12.75
C ALA A 162 -4.21 9.96 13.48
N VAL A 163 -3.47 10.78 12.76
CA VAL A 163 -2.57 11.79 13.32
C VAL A 163 -2.77 13.12 12.62
N GLU A 164 -2.94 14.16 13.43
CA GLU A 164 -2.90 15.55 13.02
C GLU A 164 -1.48 16.08 13.08
N LEU A 165 -1.15 17.03 12.20
CA LEU A 165 0.17 17.62 12.13
C LEU A 165 0.06 19.08 12.52
N ASN A 166 0.89 19.51 13.48
CA ASN A 166 0.88 20.87 14.03
C ASN A 166 -0.52 21.32 14.49
N GLY A 167 -1.31 20.40 15.05
CA GLY A 167 -2.64 20.65 15.60
C GLY A 167 -3.75 20.85 14.56
N GLN A 168 -3.54 20.45 13.30
CA GLN A 168 -4.54 20.51 12.25
C GLN A 168 -4.54 19.25 11.35
N PRO A 169 -5.70 18.87 10.80
CA PRO A 169 -5.79 17.94 9.68
C PRO A 169 -5.05 18.52 8.45
N PRO A 170 -4.02 17.84 7.94
CA PRO A 170 -3.18 18.36 6.85
C PRO A 170 -3.82 18.23 5.46
N VAL A 171 -4.85 17.39 5.29
CA VAL A 171 -5.60 17.25 4.03
C VAL A 171 -6.92 17.98 4.16
N GLN A 172 -7.17 18.91 3.24
CA GLN A 172 -8.39 19.71 3.22
C GLN A 172 -8.96 19.79 1.81
N VAL A 173 -10.29 19.70 1.72
CA VAL A 173 -11.04 19.77 0.47
C VAL A 173 -12.19 20.73 0.65
N TYR A 174 -12.36 21.62 -0.32
CA TYR A 174 -13.48 22.55 -0.38
C TYR A 174 -14.28 22.26 -1.64
N VAL A 175 -15.60 22.11 -1.52
CA VAL A 175 -16.50 21.97 -2.67
C VAL A 175 -17.56 23.07 -2.60
N ARG A 176 -17.66 23.87 -3.65
CA ARG A 176 -18.63 24.98 -3.74
C ARG A 176 -19.34 24.98 -5.08
N VAL A 177 -20.51 25.60 -5.12
CA VAL A 177 -21.26 25.79 -6.36
C VAL A 177 -20.57 26.84 -7.25
N ARG A 178 -20.68 26.67 -8.57
CA ARG A 178 -20.28 27.65 -9.58
C ARG A 178 -21.50 28.16 -10.35
N GLU A 179 -21.45 29.42 -10.77
CA GLU A 179 -22.52 30.02 -11.57
C GLU A 179 -22.60 29.46 -12.99
N ASP A 180 -21.46 29.11 -13.59
CA ASP A 180 -21.35 28.50 -14.91
C ASP A 180 -21.43 26.96 -14.85
N PRO A 181 -21.96 26.28 -15.89
CA PRO A 181 -22.09 24.81 -15.95
C PRO A 181 -20.74 24.13 -16.24
N MET A 182 -19.75 24.40 -15.39
CA MET A 182 -18.37 23.95 -15.51
C MET A 182 -17.92 23.30 -14.21
N ILE A 183 -17.13 22.23 -14.31
CA ILE A 183 -16.46 21.65 -13.14
C ILE A 183 -15.03 22.17 -13.12
N VAL A 184 -14.61 22.75 -12.00
CA VAL A 184 -13.25 23.28 -11.82
C VAL A 184 -12.57 22.55 -10.67
N MET A 185 -11.35 22.10 -10.89
CA MET A 185 -10.49 21.51 -9.86
C MET A 185 -9.29 22.43 -9.65
N ARG A 186 -8.97 22.74 -8.39
CA ARG A 186 -7.86 23.60 -8.00
C ARG A 186 -6.99 22.89 -6.98
N SER A 187 -5.67 22.97 -7.16
CA SER A 187 -4.68 22.59 -6.16
C SER A 187 -4.13 23.88 -5.55
N ILE A 188 -4.33 24.08 -4.25
CA ILE A 188 -3.90 25.30 -3.57
C ILE A 188 -2.39 25.28 -3.33
N ASP A 189 -1.83 24.11 -3.00
CA ASP A 189 -0.40 23.94 -2.73
C ASP A 189 0.48 24.02 -3.99
N SER A 190 0.01 23.52 -5.14
CA SER A 190 0.74 23.67 -6.42
C SER A 190 0.34 24.91 -7.23
N GLY A 191 -0.78 25.55 -6.89
CA GLY A 191 -1.34 26.68 -7.64
C GLY A 191 -1.97 26.29 -8.98
N GLU A 192 -2.07 25.00 -9.29
CA GLU A 192 -2.62 24.49 -10.53
C GLU A 192 -4.15 24.51 -10.53
N GLN A 193 -4.74 24.63 -11.73
CA GLN A 193 -6.18 24.59 -11.93
C GLN A 193 -6.49 23.85 -13.23
N LEU A 194 -7.59 23.10 -13.21
CA LEU A 194 -8.15 22.43 -14.37
C LEU A 194 -9.65 22.66 -14.44
N SER A 195 -10.14 23.15 -15.58
CA SER A 195 -11.56 23.26 -15.87
C SER A 195 -11.97 22.14 -16.82
N VAL A 196 -13.10 21.48 -16.55
CA VAL A 196 -13.67 20.44 -17.40
C VAL A 196 -15.13 20.71 -17.73
N SER A 197 -15.51 20.41 -18.96
CA SER A 197 -16.81 20.69 -19.59
C SER A 197 -17.44 19.49 -20.28
N SER A 198 -16.70 18.37 -20.39
CA SER A 198 -17.15 17.16 -21.08
C SER A 198 -16.84 15.88 -20.31
N PHE A 199 -17.55 14.80 -20.64
CA PHE A 199 -17.28 13.47 -20.08
C PHE A 199 -15.87 12.97 -20.43
N ASP A 200 -15.39 13.22 -21.65
CA ASP A 200 -14.06 12.78 -22.09
C ASP A 200 -12.94 13.42 -21.28
N GLU A 201 -13.09 14.70 -20.92
CA GLU A 201 -12.14 15.38 -20.04
C GLU A 201 -12.10 14.77 -18.64
N ILE A 202 -13.23 14.30 -18.09
CA ILE A 202 -13.26 13.57 -16.82
C ILE A 202 -12.62 12.18 -16.98
N ARG A 203 -12.92 11.47 -18.07
CA ARG A 203 -12.46 10.09 -18.33
C ARG A 203 -10.93 9.94 -18.43
N THR A 204 -10.20 11.03 -18.68
CA THR A 204 -8.72 11.08 -18.63
C THR A 204 -8.13 11.01 -17.21
N TYR A 205 -8.85 10.46 -16.23
CA TYR A 205 -8.34 10.26 -14.87
C TYR A 205 -7.14 9.31 -14.81
N ALA A 206 -7.07 8.32 -15.70
CA ALA A 206 -5.98 7.33 -15.74
C ALA A 206 -4.74 7.80 -16.53
N THR A 207 -4.75 9.00 -17.09
CA THR A 207 -3.60 9.54 -17.84
C THR A 207 -2.45 9.85 -16.87
N MET A 208 -1.23 9.38 -17.19
CA MET A 208 -0.04 9.66 -16.37
C MET A 208 0.18 11.17 -16.22
N GLN A 209 0.68 11.58 -15.05
CA GLN A 209 1.09 12.97 -14.73
C GLN A 209 -0.04 14.01 -14.63
N ASN A 210 -1.31 13.60 -14.54
CA ASN A 210 -2.40 14.53 -14.25
C ASN A 210 -2.49 14.79 -12.73
N PRO A 211 -2.25 16.02 -12.24
CA PRO A 211 -2.35 16.33 -10.80
C PRO A 211 -3.78 16.16 -10.26
N PHE A 212 -4.77 16.13 -11.15
CA PHE A 212 -6.20 15.99 -10.84
C PHE A 212 -6.76 14.59 -11.16
N SER A 213 -5.92 13.55 -11.28
CA SER A 213 -6.39 12.17 -11.48
C SER A 213 -7.35 11.70 -10.39
N ILE A 214 -7.05 11.98 -9.12
CA ILE A 214 -7.88 11.59 -7.97
C ILE A 214 -9.27 12.25 -8.01
N PRO A 215 -9.41 13.59 -8.09
CA PRO A 215 -10.73 14.21 -8.13
C PRO A 215 -11.53 13.83 -9.38
N LYS A 216 -10.89 13.61 -10.54
CA LYS A 216 -11.59 13.08 -11.72
C LYS A 216 -12.14 11.67 -11.51
N ALA A 217 -11.35 10.77 -10.92
CA ALA A 217 -11.83 9.42 -10.58
C ALA A 217 -12.95 9.47 -9.54
N ALA A 218 -12.87 10.38 -8.56
CA ALA A 218 -13.94 10.58 -7.59
C ALA A 218 -15.23 11.10 -8.23
N LEU A 219 -15.13 12.04 -9.18
CA LEU A 219 -16.28 12.49 -9.98
C LEU A 219 -16.91 11.35 -10.78
N ALA A 220 -16.09 10.51 -11.42
CA ALA A 220 -16.57 9.30 -12.10
C ALA A 220 -17.42 8.44 -11.16
N LEU A 221 -16.88 8.06 -9.99
CA LEU A 221 -17.60 7.25 -9.01
C LEU A 221 -18.83 7.93 -8.40
N CYS A 222 -18.91 9.27 -8.41
CA CYS A 222 -20.10 10.01 -7.98
C CYS A 222 -21.20 10.07 -9.05
N GLY A 223 -20.97 9.49 -10.24
CA GLY A 223 -21.95 9.44 -11.33
C GLY A 223 -21.82 10.57 -12.35
N PHE A 224 -20.70 11.31 -12.40
CA PHE A 224 -20.47 12.34 -13.43
C PHE A 224 -19.97 11.77 -14.77
N LEU A 225 -19.90 10.44 -14.90
CA LEU A 225 -19.63 9.73 -16.15
C LEU A 225 -20.80 8.79 -16.46
N PRO A 226 -21.21 8.62 -17.73
CA PRO A 226 -22.34 7.77 -18.12
C PRO A 226 -22.24 6.33 -17.59
N GLU A 227 -21.04 5.75 -17.60
CA GLU A 227 -20.77 4.39 -17.11
C GLU A 227 -21.02 4.21 -15.60
N PHE A 228 -21.04 5.29 -14.82
CA PHE A 228 -21.30 5.29 -13.37
C PHE A 228 -22.61 6.00 -13.00
N CYS A 229 -23.36 6.48 -13.98
CA CYS A 229 -24.60 7.22 -13.77
C CYS A 229 -25.82 6.33 -13.99
N ALA A 230 -26.84 6.47 -13.13
CA ALA A 230 -28.06 5.66 -13.26
C ALA A 230 -28.96 6.20 -14.38
N THR A 231 -28.96 7.52 -14.56
CA THR A 231 -29.65 8.22 -15.66
C THR A 231 -28.69 8.54 -16.80
N GLU A 232 -29.10 8.27 -18.04
CA GLU A 232 -28.31 8.62 -19.23
C GLU A 232 -28.49 10.09 -19.62
N TYR A 233 -27.36 10.77 -19.89
CA TYR A 233 -27.31 12.13 -20.44
C TYR A 233 -26.38 12.15 -21.65
N ALA A 234 -26.69 12.93 -22.68
CA ALA A 234 -25.84 12.98 -23.88
C ALA A 234 -24.56 13.78 -23.62
N THR A 235 -24.62 14.79 -22.75
CA THR A 235 -23.47 15.62 -22.39
C THR A 235 -23.42 15.94 -20.89
N LEU A 236 -22.22 16.25 -20.39
CA LEU A 236 -22.02 16.73 -19.01
C LEU A 236 -22.85 17.98 -18.73
N ARG A 237 -22.96 18.89 -19.72
CA ARG A 237 -23.75 20.11 -19.59
C ARG A 237 -25.24 19.83 -19.39
N GLU A 238 -25.79 18.83 -20.07
CA GLU A 238 -27.18 18.40 -19.87
C GLU A 238 -27.39 17.81 -18.48
N GLN A 239 -26.45 16.99 -18.00
CA GLN A 239 -26.48 16.46 -16.64
C GLN A 239 -26.46 17.58 -15.60
N LEU A 240 -25.57 18.56 -15.75
CA LEU A 240 -25.49 19.74 -14.86
C LEU A 240 -26.77 20.59 -14.94
N ALA A 241 -27.35 20.77 -16.13
CA ALA A 241 -28.64 21.44 -16.29
C ALA A 241 -29.76 20.72 -15.53
N ALA A 242 -29.84 19.39 -15.66
CA ALA A 242 -30.91 18.59 -15.06
C ALA A 242 -30.77 18.41 -13.54
N ARG A 243 -29.54 18.22 -13.03
CA ARG A 243 -29.27 17.82 -11.64
C ARG A 243 -28.73 18.94 -10.75
N PHE A 244 -28.20 19.99 -11.36
CA PHE A 244 -27.59 21.14 -10.68
C PHE A 244 -28.20 22.48 -11.13
N GLY A 245 -29.31 22.47 -11.88
CA GLY A 245 -29.99 23.70 -12.31
C GLY A 245 -29.18 24.57 -13.27
N GLY A 246 -28.22 23.98 -13.98
CA GLY A 246 -27.30 24.70 -14.88
C GLY A 246 -26.06 25.26 -14.19
N HIS A 247 -25.89 24.98 -12.89
CA HIS A 247 -24.69 25.30 -12.14
C HIS A 247 -23.62 24.21 -12.29
N GLY A 248 -22.39 24.62 -12.09
CA GLY A 248 -21.23 23.74 -11.98
C GLY A 248 -20.76 23.61 -10.53
N LEU A 249 -19.56 23.07 -10.35
CA LEU A 249 -18.92 23.00 -9.04
C LEU A 249 -17.42 23.24 -9.11
N GLU A 250 -16.85 23.71 -8.01
CA GLU A 250 -15.42 23.86 -7.85
C GLU A 250 -14.93 22.99 -6.69
N ILE A 251 -13.91 22.17 -6.94
CA ILE A 251 -13.22 21.34 -5.97
C ILE A 251 -11.84 21.96 -5.74
N SER A 252 -11.58 22.50 -4.55
CA SER A 252 -10.26 23.02 -4.16
C SER A 252 -9.60 22.08 -3.15
N LEU A 253 -8.37 21.66 -3.44
CA LEU A 253 -7.57 20.76 -2.64
C LEU A 253 -6.45 21.55 -1.95
N PHE A 254 -6.18 21.24 -0.69
CA PHE A 254 -5.00 21.71 0.02
C PHE A 254 -4.37 20.56 0.79
N VAL A 255 -3.12 20.25 0.47
CA VAL A 255 -2.36 19.18 1.11
C VAL A 255 -1.11 19.77 1.77
N ALA A 256 -1.12 19.90 3.10
CA ALA A 256 -0.03 20.49 3.87
C ALA A 256 1.14 19.51 4.14
N ILE A 257 1.38 18.55 3.23
CA ILE A 257 2.41 17.52 3.35
C ILE A 257 3.07 17.30 1.98
N PRO A 258 4.42 17.23 1.91
CA PRO A 258 5.10 16.95 0.65
C PRO A 258 4.69 15.60 0.03
N THR A 259 4.63 15.56 -1.31
CA THR A 259 4.46 14.33 -2.07
C THR A 259 5.57 13.32 -1.72
N GLY A 260 5.21 12.04 -1.58
CA GLY A 260 6.17 10.99 -1.19
C GLY A 260 6.53 11.01 0.30
N SER A 261 5.68 11.60 1.15
CA SER A 261 5.84 11.62 2.61
C SER A 261 5.76 10.25 3.28
N GLY A 262 5.13 9.27 2.64
CA GLY A 262 4.86 7.96 3.24
C GLY A 262 3.72 7.95 4.26
N LEU A 263 2.91 9.01 4.34
CA LEU A 263 1.80 9.13 5.30
C LEU A 263 0.43 8.75 4.73
N GLY A 264 0.39 8.02 3.62
CA GLY A 264 -0.85 7.54 2.98
C GLY A 264 -1.66 8.64 2.29
N THR A 265 -0.97 9.71 1.88
CA THR A 265 -1.59 10.96 1.44
C THR A 265 -2.55 10.77 0.26
N SER A 266 -2.21 9.95 -0.74
CA SER A 266 -3.05 9.78 -1.94
C SER A 266 -4.43 9.20 -1.61
N SER A 267 -4.49 8.08 -0.88
CA SER A 267 -5.76 7.42 -0.53
C SER A 267 -6.57 8.27 0.45
N ILE A 268 -5.92 9.01 1.34
CA ILE A 268 -6.58 9.95 2.26
C ILE A 268 -7.17 11.15 1.50
N VAL A 269 -6.45 11.70 0.53
CA VAL A 269 -6.99 12.75 -0.36
C VAL A 269 -8.18 12.21 -1.14
N ALA A 270 -8.09 11.01 -1.72
CA ALA A 270 -9.18 10.37 -2.42
C ALA A 270 -10.42 10.22 -1.52
N GLY A 271 -10.25 9.74 -0.29
CA GLY A 271 -11.33 9.60 0.68
C GLY A 271 -11.96 10.93 1.08
N THR A 272 -11.13 11.96 1.31
CA THR A 272 -11.62 13.30 1.68
C THR A 272 -12.41 13.93 0.52
N VAL A 273 -11.94 13.79 -0.72
CA VAL A 273 -12.64 14.26 -1.92
C VAL A 273 -13.96 13.51 -2.10
N LEU A 274 -13.94 12.18 -2.04
CA LEU A 274 -15.14 11.35 -2.19
C LEU A 274 -16.20 11.70 -1.15
N ARG A 275 -15.83 11.81 0.13
CA ARG A 275 -16.81 12.14 1.17
C ARG A 275 -17.35 13.57 1.03
N SER A 276 -16.51 14.52 0.62
CA SER A 276 -16.93 15.90 0.37
C SER A 276 -17.89 16.00 -0.82
N LEU A 277 -17.59 15.26 -1.90
CA LEU A 277 -18.47 15.15 -3.06
C LEU A 277 -19.77 14.41 -2.72
N ALA A 278 -19.71 13.35 -1.91
CA ALA A 278 -20.89 12.63 -1.46
C ALA A 278 -21.84 13.54 -0.68
N GLU A 279 -21.30 14.36 0.22
CA GLU A 279 -22.06 15.40 0.94
C GLU A 279 -22.66 16.42 -0.02
N PHE A 280 -21.85 16.92 -0.96
CA PHE A 280 -22.28 17.90 -1.97
C PHE A 280 -23.35 17.35 -2.92
N CYS A 281 -23.31 16.04 -3.22
CA CYS A 281 -24.14 15.37 -4.22
C CYS A 281 -25.32 14.56 -3.63
N LYS A 282 -25.58 14.67 -2.32
CA LYS A 282 -26.57 13.87 -1.57
C LYS A 282 -26.40 12.34 -1.69
N LEU A 283 -25.17 11.87 -1.84
CA LEU A 283 -24.89 10.43 -1.93
C LEU A 283 -24.82 9.84 -0.50
N PRO A 284 -25.56 8.75 -0.21
CA PRO A 284 -25.70 8.22 1.15
C PRO A 284 -24.51 7.32 1.53
N TRP A 285 -23.29 7.85 1.44
CA TRP A 285 -22.06 7.09 1.71
C TRP A 285 -21.54 7.36 3.12
N ASP A 286 -21.37 6.30 3.89
CA ASP A 286 -20.64 6.34 5.15
C ASP A 286 -19.11 6.26 4.93
N ASN A 287 -18.33 6.28 6.02
CA ASN A 287 -16.87 6.20 5.91
C ASN A 287 -16.38 4.85 5.36
N HIS A 288 -17.12 3.75 5.59
CA HIS A 288 -16.79 2.44 5.02
C HIS A 288 -17.07 2.41 3.51
N ASP A 289 -18.18 2.99 3.05
CA ASP A 289 -18.51 3.19 1.63
C ASP A 289 -17.43 3.99 0.92
N VAL A 290 -16.98 5.08 1.55
CA VAL A 290 -15.90 5.93 1.02
C VAL A 290 -14.60 5.13 0.95
N CYS A 291 -14.21 4.42 2.00
CA CYS A 291 -12.98 3.62 2.00
C CYS A 291 -12.98 2.53 0.92
N ARG A 292 -14.13 1.91 0.67
CA ARG A 292 -14.33 0.94 -0.43
C ARG A 292 -14.09 1.59 -1.79
N ARG A 293 -14.67 2.76 -2.03
CA ARG A 293 -14.50 3.53 -3.28
C ARG A 293 -13.08 4.06 -3.46
N VAL A 294 -12.37 4.37 -2.37
CA VAL A 294 -10.93 4.71 -2.46
C VAL A 294 -10.13 3.53 -3.01
N LEU A 295 -10.40 2.30 -2.56
CA LEU A 295 -9.71 1.12 -3.10
C LEU A 295 -9.99 0.95 -4.60
N LEU A 296 -11.22 1.25 -5.04
CA LEU A 296 -11.59 1.26 -6.45
C LEU A 296 -10.82 2.34 -7.24
N ILE A 297 -10.73 3.57 -6.72
CA ILE A 297 -9.92 4.64 -7.31
C ILE A 297 -8.46 4.20 -7.47
N GLU A 298 -7.86 3.59 -6.45
CA GLU A 298 -6.47 3.12 -6.49
C GLU A 298 -6.24 2.10 -7.63
N GLN A 299 -7.23 1.24 -7.91
CA GLN A 299 -7.16 0.31 -9.05
C GLN A 299 -7.37 1.01 -10.39
N MET A 300 -8.36 1.92 -10.48
CA MET A 300 -8.62 2.74 -11.67
C MET A 300 -7.41 3.59 -12.06
N LEU A 301 -6.65 4.08 -11.09
CA LEU A 301 -5.43 4.88 -11.29
C LEU A 301 -4.16 4.01 -11.44
N THR A 302 -4.28 2.68 -11.41
CA THR A 302 -3.17 1.72 -11.55
C THR A 302 -2.08 1.82 -10.48
N ALA A 303 -2.40 2.39 -9.33
CA ALA A 303 -1.48 2.55 -8.20
C ALA A 303 -1.34 1.24 -7.40
N GLY A 304 -2.42 0.45 -7.30
CA GLY A 304 -2.38 -0.90 -6.71
C GLY A 304 -2.20 -0.94 -5.20
N GLY A 305 -2.55 0.14 -4.49
CA GLY A 305 -2.45 0.24 -3.04
C GLY A 305 -3.35 -0.76 -2.29
N GLY A 306 -3.02 -0.98 -1.01
CA GLY A 306 -3.87 -1.71 -0.08
C GLY A 306 -4.97 -0.83 0.52
N TRP A 307 -5.59 -1.30 1.61
CA TRP A 307 -6.69 -0.58 2.26
C TRP A 307 -6.27 0.20 3.53
N GLN A 308 -5.03 0.06 4.02
CA GLN A 308 -4.66 0.64 5.32
C GLN A 308 -4.69 2.17 5.35
N ASP A 309 -4.42 2.84 4.23
CA ASP A 309 -4.21 4.29 4.18
C ASP A 309 -5.52 5.03 4.43
N GLN A 310 -6.56 4.69 3.68
CA GLN A 310 -7.89 5.29 3.84
C GLN A 310 -8.51 4.93 5.19
N TYR A 311 -8.42 3.67 5.61
CA TYR A 311 -8.94 3.28 6.92
C TYR A 311 -8.17 3.94 8.05
N GLY A 312 -6.86 4.15 7.87
CA GLY A 312 -5.98 4.78 8.85
C GLY A 312 -6.26 6.26 9.07
N GLY A 313 -6.56 7.01 8.01
CA GLY A 313 -6.84 8.45 8.10
C GLY A 313 -8.31 8.79 8.34
N LEU A 314 -9.25 8.09 7.68
CA LEU A 314 -10.66 8.50 7.70
C LEU A 314 -11.34 8.22 9.04
N PHE A 315 -10.93 7.15 9.72
CA PHE A 315 -11.39 6.85 11.08
C PHE A 315 -10.42 7.44 12.09
N GLU A 316 -10.94 7.92 13.21
CA GLU A 316 -10.19 8.56 14.27
C GLU A 316 -9.30 7.59 15.06
N GLY A 317 -8.43 8.18 15.88
CA GLY A 317 -7.73 7.48 16.95
C GLY A 317 -6.80 6.35 16.53
N LEU A 318 -6.41 5.58 17.54
CA LEU A 318 -5.70 4.31 17.40
C LEU A 318 -6.70 3.19 17.14
N LYS A 319 -6.38 2.32 16.19
CA LYS A 319 -7.28 1.25 15.78
C LYS A 319 -6.54 0.05 15.21
N LEU A 320 -7.12 -1.12 15.45
CA LEU A 320 -6.82 -2.37 14.78
C LEU A 320 -7.82 -2.52 13.62
N VAL A 321 -7.29 -2.58 12.40
CA VAL A 321 -8.08 -2.77 11.19
C VAL A 321 -7.80 -4.16 10.64
N GLN A 322 -8.84 -4.95 10.40
CA GLN A 322 -8.71 -6.34 9.96
C GLN A 322 -9.63 -6.65 8.78
N CYS A 323 -9.09 -7.34 7.78
CA CYS A 323 -9.85 -7.87 6.65
C CYS A 323 -9.71 -9.39 6.62
N VAL A 324 -10.83 -10.09 6.44
CA VAL A 324 -10.82 -11.55 6.20
C VAL A 324 -10.41 -11.83 4.74
N PRO A 325 -9.92 -13.05 4.43
CA PRO A 325 -9.67 -13.45 3.04
C PRO A 325 -10.95 -13.34 2.20
N GLY A 326 -10.77 -12.98 0.92
CA GLY A 326 -11.85 -12.91 -0.06
C GLY A 326 -12.00 -11.56 -0.73
N LEU A 327 -12.92 -11.55 -1.70
CA LEU A 327 -13.38 -10.37 -2.43
C LEU A 327 -14.90 -10.21 -2.25
N PRO A 328 -15.43 -8.98 -2.14
CA PRO A 328 -14.67 -7.74 -1.96
C PRO A 328 -13.94 -7.72 -0.61
N CYS A 329 -12.82 -7.00 -0.54
CA CYS A 329 -12.14 -6.79 0.74
C CYS A 329 -12.98 -5.85 1.61
N LEU A 330 -13.45 -6.34 2.76
CA LEU A 330 -14.29 -5.61 3.71
C LEU A 330 -13.58 -5.46 5.07
N PRO A 331 -12.67 -4.48 5.22
CA PRO A 331 -12.00 -4.25 6.49
C PRO A 331 -12.96 -3.79 7.59
N THR A 332 -12.71 -4.29 8.80
CA THR A 332 -13.40 -3.93 10.03
C THR A 332 -12.50 -3.10 10.93
N VAL A 333 -13.04 -2.08 11.58
CA VAL A 333 -12.30 -1.17 12.46
C VAL A 333 -12.60 -1.50 13.92
N ARG A 334 -11.55 -1.65 14.73
CA ARG A 334 -11.65 -1.84 16.19
C ARG A 334 -10.80 -0.78 16.87
N TRP A 335 -11.46 0.19 17.49
CA TRP A 335 -10.80 1.25 18.24
C TRP A 335 -10.07 0.71 19.47
N MET A 336 -8.95 1.36 19.78
CA MET A 336 -8.06 0.98 20.88
C MET A 336 -7.79 2.21 21.77
N PRO A 337 -7.46 2.00 23.06
CA PRO A 337 -7.05 3.08 23.94
C PRO A 337 -5.77 3.77 23.43
N ASP A 338 -5.75 5.09 23.42
CA ASP A 338 -4.60 5.91 23.00
C ASP A 338 -3.62 6.22 24.15
N SER A 339 -3.78 5.57 25.30
CA SER A 339 -3.01 5.81 26.53
C SER A 339 -1.49 5.75 26.33
N VAL A 340 -1.01 4.93 25.39
CA VAL A 340 0.42 4.89 25.03
C VAL A 340 0.93 6.24 24.53
N TYR A 341 0.11 7.01 23.80
CA TYR A 341 0.46 8.33 23.28
C TYR A 341 0.17 9.47 24.27
N THR A 342 -0.83 9.29 25.14
CA THR A 342 -1.30 10.35 26.04
C THR A 342 -0.73 10.28 27.46
N ASP A 343 -0.06 9.18 27.83
CA ASP A 343 0.63 9.06 29.13
C ASP A 343 1.67 10.19 29.31
N PRO A 344 1.54 11.05 30.33
CA PRO A 344 2.45 12.18 30.54
C PRO A 344 3.93 11.79 30.65
N ARG A 345 4.24 10.54 31.05
CA ARG A 345 5.61 10.02 31.14
C ARG A 345 6.26 9.82 29.77
N PHE A 346 5.45 9.56 28.74
CA PHE A 346 5.91 9.12 27.43
C PHE A 346 5.38 9.95 26.25
N ALA A 347 4.41 10.85 26.46
CA ALA A 347 3.84 11.68 25.40
C ALA A 347 4.91 12.43 24.60
N ALA A 348 5.90 13.01 25.28
CA ALA A 348 7.03 13.71 24.64
C ALA A 348 8.06 12.77 23.98
N CYS A 349 7.96 11.45 24.19
CA CYS A 349 8.87 10.46 23.62
C CYS A 349 8.48 10.02 22.21
N HIS A 350 7.28 10.38 21.75
CA HIS A 350 6.83 10.16 20.38
C HIS A 350 7.32 11.32 19.50
N LEU A 351 8.20 11.03 18.55
CA LEU A 351 8.78 12.04 17.66
C LEU A 351 8.47 11.73 16.21
N LEU A 352 8.08 12.76 15.47
CA LEU A 352 7.88 12.69 14.03
C LEU A 352 8.84 13.65 13.33
N TYR A 353 9.67 13.09 12.45
CA TYR A 353 10.70 13.82 11.75
C TYR A 353 10.57 13.65 10.24
N TYR A 354 10.35 14.74 9.52
CA TYR A 354 10.43 14.70 8.07
C TYR A 354 11.90 14.65 7.65
N THR A 355 12.31 13.58 6.97
CA THR A 355 13.71 13.38 6.57
C THR A 355 14.16 14.27 5.42
N GLY A 356 13.22 14.89 4.69
CA GLY A 356 13.51 15.63 3.45
C GLY A 356 13.91 14.75 2.26
N ILE A 357 14.01 13.44 2.45
CA ILE A 357 14.31 12.46 1.40
C ILE A 357 12.99 12.02 0.78
N THR A 358 12.82 12.19 -0.54
CA THR A 358 11.60 11.77 -1.24
C THR A 358 11.88 10.57 -2.14
N ARG A 359 11.05 9.52 -2.05
CA ARG A 359 11.09 8.36 -2.96
C ARG A 359 9.68 7.96 -3.36
N MET A 360 9.50 7.58 -4.62
CA MET A 360 8.25 6.97 -5.10
C MET A 360 8.15 5.52 -4.62
N ALA A 361 7.05 5.18 -3.96
CA ALA A 361 6.77 3.84 -3.41
C ALA A 361 6.53 2.74 -4.48
N LYS A 362 6.40 3.12 -5.76
CA LYS A 362 5.90 2.23 -6.84
C LYS A 362 6.78 1.00 -7.09
N GLY A 363 8.10 1.09 -6.84
CA GLY A 363 9.01 -0.05 -7.01
C GLY A 363 8.79 -1.17 -6.00
N ILE A 364 8.61 -0.80 -4.72
CA ILE A 364 8.52 -1.74 -3.59
C ILE A 364 7.26 -2.62 -3.70
N LEU A 365 6.13 -1.99 -4.03
CA LEU A 365 4.85 -2.67 -4.16
C LEU A 365 4.87 -3.78 -5.22
N GLY A 366 5.43 -3.49 -6.40
CA GLY A 366 5.49 -4.45 -7.49
C GLY A 366 6.29 -5.70 -7.15
N GLU A 367 7.40 -5.55 -6.43
CA GLU A 367 8.25 -6.68 -6.05
C GLU A 367 7.58 -7.59 -5.01
N ILE A 368 6.95 -7.01 -3.98
CA ILE A 368 6.24 -7.77 -2.95
C ILE A 368 5.05 -8.51 -3.58
N VAL A 369 4.27 -7.84 -4.43
CA VAL A 369 3.13 -8.46 -5.12
C VAL A 369 3.59 -9.63 -6.01
N ARG A 370 4.67 -9.44 -6.77
CA ARG A 370 5.30 -10.50 -7.58
C ARG A 370 5.71 -11.68 -6.70
N ASP A 371 6.33 -11.43 -5.56
CA ASP A 371 6.79 -12.49 -4.66
C ASP A 371 5.64 -13.29 -4.03
N VAL A 372 4.51 -12.64 -3.75
CA VAL A 372 3.28 -13.32 -3.31
C VAL A 372 2.71 -14.19 -4.42
N PHE A 373 2.62 -13.68 -5.67
CA PHE A 373 2.17 -14.49 -6.81
C PHE A 373 3.07 -15.70 -7.08
N LEU A 374 4.38 -15.54 -6.91
CA LEU A 374 5.35 -16.62 -7.03
C LEU A 374 5.38 -17.57 -5.83
N ASN A 375 4.48 -17.41 -4.86
CA ASN A 375 4.38 -18.22 -3.65
C ASN A 375 5.71 -18.33 -2.89
N ARG A 376 6.47 -17.22 -2.81
CA ARG A 376 7.77 -17.21 -2.14
C ARG A 376 7.60 -17.41 -0.64
N GLY A 377 8.01 -18.58 -0.15
CA GLY A 377 7.80 -18.99 1.23
C GLY A 377 8.34 -18.01 2.28
N ALA A 378 9.50 -17.39 2.03
CA ALA A 378 10.09 -16.39 2.92
C ALA A 378 9.20 -15.14 3.06
N THR A 379 8.76 -14.56 1.95
CA THR A 379 7.87 -13.39 1.91
C THR A 379 6.53 -13.71 2.59
N LEU A 380 5.92 -14.85 2.26
CA LEU A 380 4.65 -15.28 2.86
C LEU A 380 4.75 -15.58 4.37
N GLN A 381 5.86 -16.16 4.81
CA GLN A 381 6.11 -16.36 6.25
C GLN A 381 6.26 -15.02 6.97
N LEU A 382 6.97 -14.07 6.37
CA LEU A 382 7.16 -12.75 6.93
C LEU A 382 5.84 -11.97 7.03
N LEU A 383 5.02 -11.96 5.98
CA LEU A 383 3.69 -11.33 6.02
C LEU A 383 2.77 -11.96 7.07
N ARG A 384 2.81 -13.30 7.23
CA ARG A 384 2.09 -13.99 8.32
C ARG A 384 2.59 -13.59 9.71
N GLU A 385 3.91 -13.45 9.87
CA GLU A 385 4.52 -12.98 11.12
C GLU A 385 4.10 -11.55 11.47
N MET A 386 4.05 -10.68 10.46
CA MET A 386 3.67 -9.27 10.59
C MET A 386 2.21 -9.12 10.99
N GLY A 387 1.27 -9.68 10.22
CA GLY A 387 -0.17 -9.52 10.47
C GLY A 387 -0.74 -10.38 11.60
N GLY A 388 -0.03 -11.45 12.00
CA GLY A 388 -0.45 -12.34 13.07
C GLY A 388 0.28 -12.03 14.39
N PRO A 389 1.36 -12.76 14.74
CA PRO A 389 2.04 -12.62 16.03
C PRO A 389 2.51 -11.19 16.37
N THR A 390 3.00 -10.42 15.40
CA THR A 390 3.52 -9.08 15.67
C THR A 390 2.39 -8.10 15.96
N THR A 391 1.35 -8.09 15.13
CA THR A 391 0.15 -7.27 15.36
C THR A 391 -0.55 -7.66 16.67
N ALA A 392 -0.65 -8.96 17.01
CA ALA A 392 -1.22 -9.40 18.28
C ALA A 392 -0.41 -8.91 19.49
N ALA A 393 0.92 -9.06 19.47
CA ALA A 393 1.77 -8.55 20.53
C ALA A 393 1.71 -7.01 20.64
N MET A 394 1.56 -6.31 19.52
CA MET A 394 1.39 -4.86 19.49
C MET A 394 0.07 -4.45 20.14
N TYR A 395 -1.01 -5.15 19.81
CA TYR A 395 -2.31 -4.96 20.44
C TYR A 395 -2.24 -5.09 21.97
N ASP A 396 -1.61 -6.16 22.46
CA ASP A 396 -1.45 -6.40 23.91
C ASP A 396 -0.60 -5.33 24.58
N ALA A 397 0.52 -4.94 23.96
CA ALA A 397 1.38 -3.89 24.51
C ALA A 397 0.68 -2.54 24.60
N MET A 398 -0.16 -2.19 23.61
CA MET A 398 -0.88 -0.93 23.60
C MET A 398 -2.05 -0.91 24.59
N THR A 399 -2.84 -1.99 24.64
CA THR A 399 -3.99 -2.08 25.56
C THR A 399 -3.58 -2.14 27.03
N THR A 400 -2.37 -2.62 27.33
CA THR A 400 -1.81 -2.64 28.69
C THR A 400 -0.99 -1.40 29.06
N GLY A 401 -0.86 -0.41 28.16
CA GLY A 401 -0.06 0.80 28.40
C GLY A 401 1.44 0.53 28.52
N ASN A 402 1.93 -0.59 27.97
CA ASN A 402 3.34 -0.95 28.00
C ASN A 402 4.13 -0.21 26.90
N TYR A 403 4.46 1.05 27.14
CA TYR A 403 5.20 1.91 26.20
C TYR A 403 6.50 1.27 25.69
N LYS A 404 7.33 0.70 26.57
CA LYS A 404 8.59 0.06 26.15
C LYS A 404 8.35 -1.16 25.26
N GLY A 405 7.34 -1.99 25.58
CA GLY A 405 6.94 -3.12 24.75
C GLY A 405 6.47 -2.67 23.37
N TYR A 406 5.59 -1.67 23.33
CA TYR A 406 5.13 -1.01 22.11
C TYR A 406 6.31 -0.52 21.26
N ALA A 407 7.22 0.26 21.83
CA ALA A 407 8.33 0.87 21.11
C ALA A 407 9.32 -0.18 20.56
N ARG A 408 9.53 -1.29 21.28
CA ARG A 408 10.31 -2.43 20.78
C ARG A 408 9.61 -3.16 19.64
N LEU A 409 8.29 -3.22 19.64
CA LEU A 409 7.52 -3.80 18.53
C LEU A 409 7.54 -2.88 17.31
N VAL A 410 7.57 -1.56 17.48
CA VAL A 410 7.82 -0.61 16.38
C VAL A 410 9.17 -0.90 15.72
N GLN A 411 10.23 -1.12 16.51
CA GLN A 411 11.53 -1.55 15.97
C GLN A 411 11.43 -2.89 15.23
N ARG A 412 10.69 -3.87 15.78
CA ARG A 412 10.51 -5.16 15.12
C ARG A 412 9.81 -5.00 13.76
N THR A 413 8.78 -4.16 13.69
CA THR A 413 8.10 -3.83 12.43
C THR A 413 9.06 -3.18 11.44
N TRP A 414 9.96 -2.31 11.89
CA TRP A 414 11.01 -1.75 11.03
C TRP A 414 11.96 -2.81 10.45
N GLU A 415 12.44 -3.73 11.29
CA GLU A 415 13.27 -4.85 10.83
C GLU A 415 12.53 -5.78 9.86
N GLN A 416 11.24 -6.02 10.10
CA GLN A 416 10.40 -6.79 9.17
C GLN A 416 10.22 -6.07 7.83
N LYS A 417 10.03 -4.75 7.82
CA LYS A 417 9.93 -3.97 6.59
C LYS A 417 11.24 -4.00 5.80
N LYS A 418 12.40 -3.85 6.46
CA LYS A 418 13.71 -3.99 5.80
C LYS A 418 13.93 -5.38 5.20
N ARG A 419 13.37 -6.44 5.80
CA ARG A 419 13.43 -7.81 5.27
C ARG A 419 12.47 -8.04 4.09
N LEU A 420 11.41 -7.25 3.97
CA LEU A 420 10.50 -7.30 2.82
C LEU A 420 11.12 -6.65 1.59
N ASP A 421 11.81 -5.53 1.77
CA ASP A 421 12.40 -4.77 0.67
C ASP A 421 13.63 -3.99 1.16
N ASP A 422 14.77 -4.20 0.49
CA ASP A 422 16.05 -3.57 0.82
C ASP A 422 16.00 -2.03 0.61
N GLY A 423 15.08 -1.56 -0.22
CA GLY A 423 14.83 -0.15 -0.49
C GLY A 423 14.14 0.61 0.65
N VAL A 424 13.62 -0.09 1.66
CA VAL A 424 13.01 0.52 2.85
C VAL A 424 14.01 1.38 3.61
N CYS A 425 15.26 0.93 3.73
CA CYS A 425 16.34 1.67 4.39
C CYS A 425 17.53 1.84 3.43
N ASN A 426 17.64 3.02 2.82
CA ASN A 426 18.81 3.39 2.02
C ASN A 426 19.90 4.03 2.91
N PRO A 427 21.13 4.23 2.41
CA PRO A 427 22.22 4.81 3.19
C PRO A 427 21.92 6.17 3.82
N ALA A 428 21.09 7.01 3.16
CA ALA A 428 20.72 8.33 3.69
C ALA A 428 19.68 8.24 4.82
N VAL A 429 18.79 7.25 4.79
CA VAL A 429 17.90 6.94 5.91
C VAL A 429 18.70 6.32 7.06
N GLN A 430 19.61 5.38 6.74
CA GLN A 430 20.43 4.69 7.74
C GLN A 430 21.30 5.68 8.54
N SER A 431 21.89 6.69 7.90
CA SER A 431 22.70 7.69 8.62
C SER A 431 21.90 8.47 9.67
N ILE A 432 20.61 8.72 9.43
CA ILE A 432 19.72 9.33 10.43
C ILE A 432 19.44 8.34 11.56
N VAL A 433 19.17 7.08 11.23
CA VAL A 433 18.94 6.00 12.20
C VAL A 433 20.14 5.84 13.13
N ASP A 434 21.36 5.81 12.61
CA ASP A 434 22.60 5.62 13.38
C ASP A 434 22.80 6.72 14.44
N VAL A 435 22.39 7.95 14.12
CA VAL A 435 22.46 9.10 15.05
C VAL A 435 21.49 8.94 16.22
N VAL A 436 20.29 8.40 15.97
CA VAL A 436 19.22 8.33 16.98
C VAL A 436 19.13 7.00 17.71
N GLU A 437 19.70 5.92 17.15
CA GLU A 437 19.67 4.56 17.69
C GLU A 437 20.00 4.49 19.20
N PRO A 438 21.03 5.20 19.72
CA PRO A 438 21.34 5.14 21.14
C PRO A 438 20.24 5.69 22.06
N TYR A 439 19.31 6.47 21.53
CA TYR A 439 18.31 7.23 22.29
C TYR A 439 16.88 6.71 22.12
N VAL A 440 16.65 5.76 21.22
CA VAL A 440 15.32 5.19 20.93
C VAL A 440 15.17 3.75 21.41
N TRP A 441 13.94 3.35 21.70
CA TRP A 441 13.58 1.92 21.80
C TRP A 441 13.22 1.34 20.42
N GLY A 442 12.69 2.19 19.53
CA GLY A 442 12.41 1.83 18.15
C GLY A 442 12.21 3.02 17.23
N VAL A 443 12.46 2.78 15.95
CA VAL A 443 12.27 3.71 14.84
C VAL A 443 11.59 2.98 13.69
N THR A 444 10.81 3.70 12.88
CA THR A 444 10.28 3.19 11.62
C THR A 444 9.98 4.33 10.65
N LEU A 445 9.94 4.05 9.35
CA LEU A 445 9.28 4.92 8.39
C LEU A 445 7.81 4.47 8.30
N PRO A 446 6.80 5.34 8.55
CA PRO A 446 5.40 4.93 8.50
C PRO A 446 4.96 4.45 7.11
N GLY A 447 5.53 4.99 6.02
CA GLY A 447 5.16 4.63 4.65
C GLY A 447 5.90 3.43 4.06
N ALA A 448 5.83 3.29 2.74
CA ALA A 448 6.49 2.19 2.02
C ALA A 448 8.01 2.09 2.30
N GLY A 449 8.67 3.21 2.60
CA GLY A 449 10.08 3.27 2.98
C GLY A 449 10.94 4.08 2.00
N GLY A 450 12.25 4.17 2.28
CA GLY A 450 13.24 4.85 1.45
C GLY A 450 13.25 6.38 1.55
N GLY A 451 12.45 6.96 2.46
CA GLY A 451 12.35 8.41 2.68
C GLY A 451 11.03 8.78 3.37
N GLY A 452 10.71 10.07 3.35
CA GLY A 452 9.47 10.62 3.92
C GLY A 452 9.62 10.94 5.41
N TYR A 453 8.60 10.62 6.18
CA TYR A 453 8.61 10.78 7.62
C TYR A 453 9.25 9.60 8.33
N MET A 454 9.96 9.89 9.41
CA MET A 454 10.52 8.95 10.36
C MET A 454 9.81 9.13 11.70
N TYR A 455 9.25 8.04 12.19
CA TYR A 455 8.61 7.96 13.48
C TYR A 455 9.55 7.28 14.47
N MET A 456 9.75 7.92 15.63
CA MET A 456 10.70 7.49 16.64
C MET A 456 10.03 7.41 18.02
N CYS A 457 10.36 6.35 18.75
CA CYS A 457 9.95 6.15 20.13
C CYS A 457 11.19 6.28 21.02
N ALA A 458 11.40 7.46 21.62
CA ALA A 458 12.53 7.73 22.50
C ALA A 458 12.46 6.89 23.79
N LYS A 459 13.61 6.68 24.45
CA LYS A 459 13.67 5.91 25.70
C LYS A 459 12.95 6.61 26.87
N ASP A 460 13.10 7.93 26.92
CA ASP A 460 12.54 8.86 27.89
C ASP A 460 12.58 10.29 27.32
N GLU A 461 12.07 11.27 28.08
CA GLU A 461 12.00 12.67 27.66
C GLU A 461 13.39 13.30 27.43
N ALA A 462 14.40 12.92 28.21
CA ALA A 462 15.76 13.43 28.05
C ALA A 462 16.37 12.95 26.72
N CYS A 463 16.15 11.68 26.37
CA CYS A 463 16.52 11.12 25.08
C CYS A 463 15.75 11.80 23.94
N ALA A 464 14.46 12.07 24.11
CA ALA A 464 13.66 12.77 23.10
C ALA A 464 14.20 14.18 22.82
N ARG A 465 14.55 14.92 23.88
CA ARG A 465 15.19 16.25 23.78
C ARG A 465 16.53 16.15 23.07
N ARG A 466 17.34 15.15 23.41
CA ARG A 466 18.65 14.92 22.78
C ARG A 466 18.54 14.63 21.28
N ILE A 467 17.57 13.81 20.88
CA ILE A 467 17.28 13.53 19.47
C ILE A 467 16.92 14.83 18.74
N ARG A 468 16.05 15.67 19.33
CA ARG A 468 15.68 16.98 18.76
C ARG A 468 16.90 17.88 18.57
N GLU A 469 17.75 18.01 19.58
CA GLU A 469 19.00 18.79 19.47
C GLU A 469 19.91 18.29 18.33
N LEU A 470 20.14 16.97 18.27
CA LEU A 470 21.06 16.38 17.28
C LEU A 470 20.59 16.59 15.85
N LEU A 471 19.31 16.30 15.56
CA LEU A 471 18.75 16.39 14.21
C LEU A 471 18.40 17.81 13.78
N THR A 472 18.23 18.74 14.73
CA THR A 472 18.08 20.18 14.43
C THR A 472 19.44 20.83 14.19
N ALA A 473 20.48 20.46 14.94
CA ALA A 473 21.83 21.00 14.74
C ALA A 473 22.49 20.46 13.46
N ASN A 474 22.20 19.20 13.08
CA ASN A 474 22.79 18.53 11.92
C ASN A 474 21.69 17.89 11.05
N PRO A 475 20.84 18.68 10.38
CA PRO A 475 19.83 18.13 9.50
C PRO A 475 20.50 17.47 8.28
N PRO A 476 20.00 16.32 7.79
CA PRO A 476 20.57 15.64 6.62
C PRO A 476 20.44 16.46 5.33
N ASN A 477 19.52 17.42 5.27
CA ASN A 477 19.31 18.34 4.16
C ASN A 477 18.44 19.54 4.60
N GLY A 478 18.30 20.55 3.75
CA GLY A 478 17.54 21.78 4.06
C GLY A 478 16.04 21.62 4.25
N ASN A 479 15.46 20.48 3.87
CA ASN A 479 14.03 20.22 4.04
C ASN A 479 13.71 19.48 5.35
N ALA A 480 14.72 18.86 5.98
CA ALA A 480 14.52 17.97 7.10
C ALA A 480 14.17 18.73 8.39
N ARG A 481 13.13 18.29 9.09
CA ARG A 481 12.57 19.02 10.24
C ARG A 481 11.66 18.15 11.10
N PHE A 482 11.53 18.50 12.38
CA PHE A 482 10.49 17.95 13.24
C PHE A 482 9.13 18.53 12.88
N VAL A 483 8.10 17.71 13.05
CA VAL A 483 6.70 18.09 12.92
C VAL A 483 5.99 17.64 14.19
N GLU A 484 5.21 18.53 14.79
CA GLU A 484 4.41 18.16 15.95
C GLU A 484 3.27 17.25 15.52
N MET A 485 3.02 16.21 16.31
CA MET A 485 2.03 15.19 15.99
C MET A 485 1.09 14.97 17.16
N SER A 486 -0.20 14.81 16.88
CA SER A 486 -1.21 14.48 17.89
C SER A 486 -2.19 13.45 17.34
N VAL A 487 -2.61 12.50 18.17
CA VAL A 487 -3.67 11.54 17.81
C VAL A 487 -4.94 12.33 17.49
N SER A 488 -5.54 12.08 16.33
CA SER A 488 -6.78 12.74 15.94
C SER A 488 -7.96 12.09 16.68
N ALA A 489 -8.75 12.90 17.38
CA ALA A 489 -9.96 12.45 18.06
C ALA A 489 -11.18 12.38 17.13
N SER A 490 -11.06 12.81 15.87
CA SER A 490 -12.22 13.04 15.01
C SER A 490 -12.16 12.40 13.63
N GLY A 491 -10.97 12.01 13.15
CA GLY A 491 -10.85 11.37 11.84
C GLY A 491 -11.28 12.33 10.72
N LEU A 492 -11.92 11.81 9.68
CA LEU A 492 -12.50 12.62 8.61
C LEU A 492 -13.68 13.45 9.12
N GLN A 493 -13.60 14.76 8.94
CA GLN A 493 -14.67 15.70 9.28
C GLN A 493 -15.22 16.37 8.02
N ILE A 494 -16.55 16.45 7.91
CA ILE A 494 -17.24 17.26 6.91
C ILE A 494 -18.07 18.32 7.62
N SER A 495 -17.97 19.56 7.15
CA SER A 495 -18.77 20.69 7.62
C SER A 495 -19.38 21.44 6.45
N ARG A 496 -20.51 22.09 6.70
CA ARG A 496 -21.18 23.02 5.77
C ARG A 496 -21.10 24.42 6.38
N SER A 497 -20.83 25.44 5.56
CA SER A 497 -20.83 26.85 5.99
C SER A 497 -22.23 27.39 6.29
#